data_AF-A0A9P1KX59-F1
#
_entry.id   AF-A0A9P1KX59-F1
#
_cell.length_a   1.000
_cell.length_b   1.000
_cell.length_c   1.000
_cell.angle_alpha   90.00
_cell.angle_beta   90.00
_cell.angle_gamma   90.00
#
_symmetry.space_group_name_H-M   'P 1'
#
loop_
_entity.id
_entity.type
_entity.pdbx_description
1 polymer ?
#
loop_
_entity_poly.entity_id
_entity_poly.type
_entity_poly.pdbx_seq_one_letter_code
_entity_poly.pdbx_strand_id
1 'polypeptide(L)' 'MMISNRRLKEITINNLRNGDVSISELDEIYKKMGFLFVINQGRCTRVRKERN' A
#
# COMPACT_ATOMS: atom_id res chain seq x y z
N MET A 1 -18.41 9.21 2.69
CA MET A 1 -17.84 8.92 4.03
C MET A 1 -16.33 9.02 3.93
N MET A 2 -15.68 10.00 4.55
CA MET A 2 -14.20 10.10 4.53
C MET A 2 -13.61 9.02 5.43
N ILE A 3 -12.88 8.08 4.84
CA ILE A 3 -12.12 7.09 5.61
C ILE A 3 -10.87 7.81 6.12
N SER A 4 -10.71 7.89 7.43
CA SER A 4 -9.51 8.48 8.04
C SER A 4 -8.28 7.61 7.77
N ASN A 5 -7.09 8.21 7.69
CA ASN A 5 -5.84 7.47 7.48
C ASN A 5 -5.61 6.39 8.56
N ARG A 6 -6.07 6.60 9.80
CA ARG A 6 -6.02 5.57 10.87
C ARG A 6 -6.87 4.35 10.52
N ARG A 7 -8.08 4.57 10.01
CA ARG A 7 -9.02 3.50 9.64
C ARG A 7 -8.54 2.69 8.43
N LEU A 8 -7.93 3.35 7.44
CA LEU A 8 -7.31 2.66 6.30
C LEU A 8 -6.20 1.70 6.74
N LYS A 9 -5.29 2.17 7.61
CA LYS A 9 -4.19 1.35 8.14
C LYS A 9 -4.70 0.09 8.83
N GLU A 10 -5.71 0.23 9.69
CA GLU A 10 -6.30 -0.91 10.41
C GLU A 10 -6.93 -1.93 9.47
N ILE A 11 -7.68 -1.47 8.46
CA ILE A 11 -8.28 -2.35 7.44
C ILE A 11 -7.18 -3.12 6.69
N THR A 12 -6.14 -2.43 6.21
CA THR A 12 -5.05 -3.08 5.46
C THR A 12 -4.32 -4.12 6.31
N ILE A 13 -4.03 -3.82 7.58
CA ILE A 13 -3.37 -4.77 8.49
C ILE A 13 -4.25 -5.99 8.76
N ASN A 14 -5.55 -5.80 8.97
CA ASN A 14 -6.47 -6.91 9.20
C ASN A 14 -6.57 -7.83 7.98
N ASN A 15 -6.70 -7.26 6.78
CA ASN A 15 -6.76 -8.04 5.54
C ASN A 15 -5.46 -8.85 5.32
N LEU A 16 -4.30 -8.24 5.60
CA LEU A 16 -3.01 -8.94 5.54
C LEU A 16 -2.91 -10.10 6.56
N ARG A 17 -3.41 -9.90 7.78
CA ARG A 17 -3.39 -10.92 8.84
C ARG A 17 -4.33 -12.09 8.56
N ASN A 18 -5.47 -11.80 7.97
CA ASN A 18 -6.47 -12.80 7.61
C ASN A 18 -6.10 -13.57 6.33
N GLY A 19 -5.13 -13.07 5.55
CA GLY A 19 -4.79 -13.61 4.24
C GLY A 19 -5.77 -13.21 3.13
N ASP A 20 -6.65 -12.23 3.39
CA ASP A 20 -7.59 -11.68 2.41
C ASP A 20 -6.87 -10.92 1.29
N VAL A 21 -5.64 -10.47 1.55
CA VAL A 21 -4.74 -9.87 0.57
C VAL A 21 -3.29 -10.18 0.95
N SER A 22 -2.45 -10.42 -0.05
CA SER A 22 -1.00 -10.53 0.12
C SER A 22 -0.30 -9.19 -0.07
N ILE A 23 0.93 -9.07 0.43
CA ILE A 23 1.79 -7.89 0.21
C ILE A 23 2.04 -7.67 -1.28
N SER A 24 2.22 -8.75 -2.05
CA SER A 24 2.45 -8.69 -3.50
C SER A 24 1.24 -8.13 -4.25
N GLU A 25 0.02 -8.54 -3.88
CA GLU A 25 -1.21 -8.01 -4.48
C GLU A 25 -1.42 -6.52 -4.16
N LEU A 26 -1.10 -6.11 -2.93
CA LEU A 26 -1.10 -4.68 -2.61
C LEU A 26 -0.10 -3.93 -3.50
N ASP A 27 1.15 -4.39 -3.60
CA ASP A 27 2.15 -3.75 -4.45
C ASP A 27 1.68 -3.61 -5.92
N GLU A 28 1.06 -4.66 -6.48
CA GLU A 28 0.46 -4.59 -7.81
C GLU A 28 -0.66 -3.56 -7.93
N ILE A 29 -1.56 -3.47 -6.94
CA ILE A 29 -2.64 -2.47 -6.94
C ILE A 29 -2.06 -1.06 -6.92
N TYR A 30 -1.08 -0.79 -6.06
CA TYR A 30 -0.45 0.52 -5.98
C TYR A 30 0.24 0.88 -7.31
N LYS A 31 0.96 -0.07 -7.92
CA LYS A 31 1.55 0.11 -9.26
C LYS A 31 0.50 0.42 -10.33
N LYS A 32 -0.62 -0.32 -10.36
CA LYS A 32 -1.74 -0.07 -11.30
C LYS A 32 -2.39 1.29 -11.10
N MET A 33 -2.39 1.82 -9.88
CA MET A 33 -2.83 3.19 -9.58
C MET A 33 -1.78 4.25 -9.92
N GLY A 34 -0.67 3.85 -10.53
CA GLY A 34 0.46 4.71 -10.86
C GLY A 34 1.21 5.17 -9.62
N PHE A 35 1.30 4.35 -8.57
CA PHE A 35 2.10 4.64 -7.38
C PHE A 35 3.21 3.61 -7.21
N LEU A 36 4.43 4.10 -6.96
CA LEU A 36 5.60 3.28 -6.75
C LEU A 36 6.16 3.52 -5.35
N PHE A 37 6.33 2.44 -4.58
CA PHE A 37 7.03 2.49 -3.29
C PHE A 37 8.54 2.55 -3.52
N VAL A 38 9.20 3.54 -2.91
CA VAL A 38 10.66 3.68 -2.90
C VAL A 38 11.17 3.08 -1.61
N ILE A 39 11.77 1.90 -1.70
CA ILE A 39 12.36 1.20 -0.57
C ILE A 39 13.86 1.49 -0.50
N ASN A 40 14.36 1.91 0.66
CA ASN A 40 15.78 2.04 0.96
C ASN A 40 16.07 1.26 2.26
N GLN A 41 17.09 0.38 2.24
CA GLN A 41 17.47 -0.47 3.37
C GLN A 41 16.27 -1.23 4.00
N GLY A 42 15.39 -1.77 3.17
CA GLY A 42 14.22 -2.53 3.62
C GLY A 42 13.08 -1.69 4.22
N ARG A 43 13.19 -0.36 4.21
CA ARG A 43 12.14 0.55 4.68
C ARG A 43 11.54 1.33 3.50
N CYS A 44 10.22 1.43 3.46
CA CYS A 44 9.55 2.35 2.56
C CYS A 44 9.88 3.78 3.00
N THR A 45 10.59 4.51 2.14
CA THR A 45 11.04 5.88 2.40
C THR A 45 10.18 6.92 1.68
N ARG A 46 9.53 6.53 0.58
CA ARG A 46 8.65 7.42 -0.19
C ARG A 46 7.64 6.62 -1.01
N VAL A 47 6.50 7.22 -1.29
CA VAL A 47 5.60 6.80 -2.38
C VAL A 47 5.65 7.87 -3.46
N ARG A 48 5.92 7.50 -4.71
CA ARG A 48 5.90 8.42 -5.84
C ARG A 48 4.77 8.06 -6.78
N LYS A 49 4.09 9.06 -7.34
CA LYS A 49 3.20 8.82 -8.48
C LYS A 49 4.04 8.66 -9.73
N GLU A 50 3.90 7.56 -10.44
CA GLU A 50 4.51 7.31 -11.73
C GLU A 50 3.97 8.37 -12.71
N ARG A 51 4.87 9.24 -13.20
CA ARG A 51 4.56 10.19 -14.27
C ARG A 51 4.91 9.46 -15.57
N ASN A 52 3.89 9.06 -16.32
CA ASN A 52 4.04 8.85 -17.76
C ASN A 52 4.37 10.17 -18.45
#